data_AF-A0AAN5CLS9-F1
#
_entry.id   AF-A0AAN5CLS9-F1
#
_cell.length_a   1.000
_cell.length_b   1.000
_cell.length_c   1.000
_cell.angle_alpha   90.00
_cell.angle_beta   90.00
_cell.angle_gamma   90.00
#
_symmetry.space_group_name_H-M   'P 1'
#
loop_
_entity.id
_entity.type
_entity.pdbx_description
1 polymer ?
#
loop_
_entity_poly.entity_id
_entity_poly.type
_entity_poly.pdbx_seq_one_letter_code
_entity_poly.pdbx_strand_id
1 'polypeptide(L)'
;LSSSSIREGLPIALSLEDPALILYSSGTTGEPKGTVISHRALIASVTQMPSHWENEIFPCMGINEVDWTKEVQMANLPFYHIFGNGLMN
;
A
#
# COMPACT_ATOMS: atom_id res chain seq x y z
N LEU A 1 28.50 -24.85 -7.85
CA LEU A 1 27.32 -25.37 -7.12
C LEU A 1 27.32 -24.79 -5.72
N SER A 2 26.73 -23.60 -5.53
CA SER A 2 26.40 -23.08 -4.21
C SER A 2 24.92 -22.73 -4.27
N SER A 3 24.10 -23.72 -3.93
CA SER A 3 22.65 -23.56 -3.79
C SER A 3 22.43 -22.61 -2.61
N SER A 4 22.11 -21.36 -2.89
CA SER A 4 21.64 -20.41 -1.88
C SER A 4 20.32 -20.94 -1.34
N SER A 5 20.39 -21.55 -0.15
CA SER A 5 19.26 -22.09 0.58
C SER A 5 18.16 -21.02 0.67
N ILE A 6 17.06 -21.23 -0.06
CA ILE A 6 15.80 -20.56 0.23
C ILE A 6 15.48 -20.96 1.66
N ARG A 7 15.62 -20.03 2.61
CA ARG A 7 15.27 -20.27 4.00
C ARG A 7 13.75 -20.48 4.02
N GLU A 8 13.32 -21.73 4.17
CA GLU A 8 11.95 -22.03 4.58
C GLU A 8 11.65 -21.18 5.82
N GLY A 9 10.57 -20.40 5.74
CA GLY A 9 10.27 -19.31 6.65
C GLY A 9 10.24 -19.78 8.10
N LEU A 10 11.25 -19.36 8.87
CA LEU A 10 11.13 -19.39 10.32
C LEU A 10 9.90 -18.56 10.72
N PRO A 11 9.10 -19.00 11.71
CA PRO A 11 8.06 -18.15 12.27
C PRO A 11 8.74 -16.96 12.95
N ILE A 12 8.87 -15.87 12.20
CA ILE A 12 9.36 -14.59 12.70
C ILE A 12 8.15 -13.95 13.39
N ALA A 13 8.31 -13.59 14.67
CA ALA A 13 7.33 -12.78 15.36
C ALA A 13 7.27 -11.41 14.65
N LEU A 14 6.22 -11.20 13.85
CA LEU A 14 5.96 -9.96 13.12
C LEU A 14 5.04 -9.08 13.96
N SER A 15 5.48 -7.85 14.19
CA SER A 15 4.69 -6.79 14.82
C SER A 15 4.06 -5.89 13.76
N LEU A 16 2.90 -5.31 14.08
CA LEU A 16 2.25 -4.31 13.23
C LEU A 16 3.07 -3.00 13.09
N GLU A 17 4.01 -2.77 14.01
CA GLU A 17 4.95 -1.64 13.95
C GLU A 17 6.20 -1.93 13.13
N ASP A 18 6.40 -3.18 12.72
CA ASP A 18 7.56 -3.52 11.92
C ASP A 18 7.50 -2.80 10.56
N PRO A 19 8.66 -2.39 10.03
CA PRO A 19 8.72 -1.70 8.76
C PRO A 19 8.29 -2.63 7.61
N ALA A 20 7.27 -2.23 6.88
CA ALA A 20 6.78 -2.94 5.70
C ALA A 20 7.37 -2.37 4.40
N LEU A 21 7.58 -1.05 4.33
CA LEU A 21 8.07 -0.36 3.14
C LEU A 21 8.92 0.87 3.51
N ILE A 22 9.94 1.17 2.70
CA ILE A 22 10.69 2.43 2.78
C ILE A 22 10.57 3.14 1.43
N LEU A 23 9.94 4.32 1.42
CA LEU A 23 9.80 5.14 0.23
C LEU A 23 10.61 6.42 0.34
N TYR A 24 11.31 6.80 -0.73
CA TYR A 24 12.07 8.03 -0.76
C TYR A 24 11.19 9.18 -1.24
N SER A 25 11.23 10.28 -0.49
CA SER A 25 10.66 11.56 -0.90
C SER A 25 11.77 12.48 -1.39
N SER A 26 11.48 13.37 -2.33
CA SER A 26 12.44 14.36 -2.82
C SER A 26 12.93 15.31 -1.73
N GLY A 27 12.17 15.46 -0.64
CA GLY A 27 12.49 16.33 0.49
C GLY A 27 12.40 17.81 0.12
N THR A 28 11.78 18.63 0.97
CA THR A 28 11.70 20.09 0.75
C THR A 28 13.04 20.80 0.99
N THR A 29 14.03 20.11 1.57
CA THR A 29 15.33 20.65 2.00
C THR A 29 16.51 20.14 1.15
N GLY A 30 16.25 19.61 -0.05
CA GLY A 30 17.27 19.22 -1.03
C GLY A 30 17.83 17.81 -0.88
N GLU A 31 17.84 17.23 0.32
CA GLU A 31 18.26 15.84 0.53
C GLU A 31 17.05 14.87 0.56
N PRO A 32 17.09 13.77 -0.22
CA PRO A 32 16.06 12.74 -0.19
C PRO A 32 15.93 12.09 1.18
N LYS A 33 14.71 11.94 1.69
CA LYS A 33 14.43 11.30 2.98
C LYS A 33 13.68 9.99 2.77
N GLY A 34 14.19 8.92 3.38
CA GLY A 34 13.52 7.62 3.45
C GLY A 34 12.41 7.64 4.48
N THR A 35 11.17 7.48 4.03
CA THR A 35 9.98 7.38 4.87
C THR A 35 9.70 5.91 5.14
N VAL A 36 9.79 5.53 6.41
CA VAL A 36 9.48 4.17 6.87
C VAL A 36 7.97 4.05 7.09
N ILE A 37 7.36 3.07 6.45
CA ILE A 37 5.92 2.77 6.54
C ILE A 37 5.79 1.42 7.23
N SER A 38 5.08 1.38 8.36
CA SER A 38 4.81 0.14 9.09
C SER A 38 3.68 -0.68 8.44
N HIS A 39 3.60 -1.95 8.79
CA HIS A 39 2.48 -2.81 8.37
C HIS A 39 1.12 -2.20 8.73
N ARG A 40 0.98 -1.65 9.94
CA ARG A 40 -0.24 -0.95 10.37
C ARG A 40 -0.60 0.21 9.45
N ALA A 41 0.37 1.06 9.13
CA ALA A 41 0.14 2.25 8.31
C ALA A 41 -0.31 1.86 6.89
N LEU A 42 0.30 0.81 6.33
CA LEU A 42 -0.09 0.29 5.02
C LEU A 42 -1.52 -0.24 5.03
N ILE A 43 -1.88 -1.07 6.02
CA ILE A 43 -3.24 -1.63 6.15
C ILE A 43 -4.27 -0.52 6.37
N ALA A 44 -3.95 0.48 7.19
CA ALA A 44 -4.81 1.64 7.42
C ALA A 44 -5.09 2.39 6.11
N SER A 45 -4.06 2.62 5.28
CA SER A 45 -4.22 3.27 3.98
C SER A 45 -5.12 2.47 3.03
N VAL A 46 -4.93 1.15 2.96
CA VAL A 46 -5.70 0.26 2.07
C VAL A 46 -7.16 0.14 2.51
N THR A 47 -7.44 0.23 3.80
CA THR A 47 -8.81 0.12 4.33
C THR A 47 -9.57 1.44 4.30
N GLN A 48 -8.88 2.56 4.54
CA GLN A 48 -9.50 3.88 4.61
C GLN A 48 -10.04 4.35 3.27
N MET A 49 -9.31 4.10 2.19
CA MET A 49 -9.62 4.60 0.85
C MET A 49 -10.93 4.00 0.28
N PRO A 50 -11.13 2.67 0.24
CA PRO A 50 -12.41 2.05 -0.11
C PRO A 50 -13.55 2.49 0.81
N SER A 51 -13.30 2.57 2.12
CA SER A 51 -14.31 3.00 3.10
C SER A 51 -14.82 4.41 2.81
N HIS A 52 -13.93 5.35 2.46
CA HIS A 52 -14.34 6.71 2.10
C HIS A 52 -15.10 6.74 0.77
N TRP A 53 -14.68 5.94 -0.22
CA TRP A 53 -15.40 5.84 -1.50
C TRP A 53 -16.82 5.30 -1.33
N GLU A 54 -16.99 4.22 -0.59
CA GLU A 54 -18.30 3.61 -0.30
C GLU A 54 -19.25 4.54 0.44
N ASN A 55 -18.76 5.21 1.48
CA ASN A 55 -19.63 5.92 2.39
C ASN A 55 -19.93 7.35 1.94
N GLU A 56 -19.04 7.98 1.17
CA GLU A 56 -19.16 9.41 0.85
C GLU A 56 -19.24 9.67 -0.65
N ILE A 57 -18.40 9.01 -1.47
CA ILE A 57 -18.24 9.35 -2.88
C ILE A 57 -19.28 8.66 -3.78
N PHE A 58 -19.43 7.34 -3.65
CA PHE A 58 -20.37 6.56 -4.47
C PHE A 58 -21.84 7.01 -4.30
N PRO A 59 -22.33 7.32 -3.08
CA PRO A 59 -23.67 7.87 -2.90
C PRO A 59 -23.85 9.23 -3.60
N CYS A 60 -22.84 10.09 -3.59
CA CYS A 60 -22.88 11.37 -4.32
C CYS A 60 -22.91 11.19 -5.84
N MET A 61 -22.42 10.05 -6.36
CA MET A 61 -22.46 9.70 -7.79
C MET A 61 -23.69 8.85 -8.16
N GLY A 62 -24.60 8.60 -7.22
CA GLY A 62 -25.80 7.78 -7.44
C GLY A 62 -25.52 6.28 -7.56
N ILE A 63 -24.35 5.83 -7.12
CA ILE A 63 -23.95 4.41 -7.09
C ILE A 63 -24.31 3.86 -5.70
N ASN A 64 -25.21 2.88 -5.66
CA ASN A 64 -25.75 2.34 -4.40
C ASN A 64 -25.24 0.93 -4.07
N GLU A 65 -24.55 0.28 -5.00
CA GLU A 65 -24.01 -1.06 -4.83
C GLU A 65 -22.65 -1.12 -5.52
N VAL A 66 -21.64 -1.58 -4.79
CA VAL A 66 -20.24 -1.60 -5.21
C VAL A 66 -19.74 -3.02 -5.05
N ASP A 67 -19.13 -3.55 -6.11
CA ASP A 67 -18.52 -4.87 -6.11
C ASP A 67 -17.03 -4.73 -6.46
N TRP A 68 -16.21 -4.61 -5.42
CA TRP A 68 -14.75 -4.49 -5.55
C TRP A 68 -14.10 -5.67 -6.27
N THR A 69 -14.75 -6.83 -6.36
CA THR A 69 -14.19 -7.99 -7.07
C THR A 69 -14.22 -7.83 -8.59
N LYS A 70 -15.00 -6.87 -9.09
CA LYS A 70 -15.12 -6.57 -10.53
C LYS A 70 -14.35 -5.32 -10.95
N GLU A 71 -13.74 -4.61 -10.00
CA GLU A 71 -12.98 -3.41 -10.33
C GLU A 71 -11.67 -3.77 -11.03
N VAL A 72 -11.39 -3.07 -12.13
CA VAL A 72 -10.15 -3.19 -12.87
C VAL A 72 -9.43 -1.86 -12.77
N GLN A 73 -8.33 -1.85 -12.02
CA GLN A 73 -7.50 -0.66 -11.87
C GLN A 73 -6.34 -0.67 -12.87
N MET A 74 -6.18 0.43 -13.59
CA MET A 74 -4.99 0.65 -14.41
C MET A 74 -3.81 1.05 -13.52
N ALA A 75 -2.86 0.15 -13.31
CA ALA A 75 -1.62 0.40 -12.59
C ALA A 75 -0.59 1.13 -13.48
N ASN A 76 -0.92 2.35 -13.95
CA ASN A 76 -0.03 3.15 -14.81
C ASN A 76 0.98 3.99 -14.01
N LEU A 77 0.77 4.15 -12.71
CA LEU A 77 1.64 4.93 -11.85
C LEU A 77 2.88 4.12 -11.46
N PRO A 78 4.08 4.74 -11.40
CA PRO A 78 5.28 4.02 -11.01
C PRO A 78 5.18 3.49 -9.57
N PHE A 79 5.51 2.21 -9.36
CA PHE A 79 5.41 1.55 -8.05
C PHE A 79 6.39 2.07 -6.99
N TYR A 80 7.44 2.77 -7.39
CA TYR A 80 8.34 3.48 -6.48
C TYR A 80 7.73 4.78 -5.92
N HIS A 81 6.59 5.21 -6.46
CA HIS A 81 5.83 6.36 -5.98
C HIS A 81 4.74 5.90 -5.00
N ILE A 82 4.53 6.63 -3.90
CA ILE A 82 3.52 6.26 -2.87
C ILE A 82 2.12 6.05 -3.47
N PHE A 83 1.70 6.90 -4.41
CA PHE A 83 0.42 6.72 -5.12
C PHE A 83 0.37 5.49 -6.04
N GLY A 84 1.50 5.06 -6.62
CA GLY A 84 1.54 3.81 -7.38
C GLY A 84 1.49 2.59 -6.47
N ASN A 85 2.08 2.69 -5.27
CA ASN A 85 2.04 1.61 -4.28
C ASN A 85 0.67 1.43 -3.62
N GLY A 86 -0.03 2.53 -3.30
CA GLY A 86 -1.33 2.49 -2.61
C GLY A 86 -2.49 1.89 -3.40
N LEU A 87 -2.31 1.63 -4.70
CA LEU A 87 -3.33 1.12 -5.63
C LEU A 87 -3.17 -0.37 -5.99
N MET A 88 -2.18 -1.07 -5.42
CA MET A 88 -1.85 -2.45 -5.80
C MET A 88 -2.38 -3.53 -4.83
N ASN A 89 -3.07 -3.17 -3.75
CA ASN A 89 -3.48 -4.09 -2.69
C ASN A 89 -4.99 -4.28 -2.62
#